data_AF-A0A2V7HKG6-F1
#
_entry.id   AF-A0A2V7HKG6-F1
#
_cell.length_a   1.000
_cell.length_b   1.000
_cell.length_c   1.000
_cell.angle_alpha   90.00
_cell.angle_beta   90.00
_cell.angle_gamma   90.00
#
_symmetry.space_group_name_H-M   'P 1'
#
loop_
_entity.id
_entity.type
_entity.pdbx_description
1 polymer ?
#
loop_
_entity_poly.entity_id
_entity_poly.type
_entity_poly.pdbx_seq_one_letter_code
_entity_poly.pdbx_strand_id
1 'polypeptide(L)'
;YALNATGMTSIAKVVALGAVFSMAAVLLVFQYGQPRIFFAMARDGLLPHWASKLHGKYRTPYMTTLLTGVFVAVWSLIGDAGETYDLTNIGTLFAFTLVCTGVIVLRHTDRERKRPFRVPFVHFVGVVGAILCVFVMRGLPHLAWVRFGWWLLIGLFLYVIYGYRNSTLRRRTPPVPIEPPPPIVR
;
A
#
# COMPACT_ATOMS: atom_id res chain seq x y z
N TYR A 1 26.09 -13.93 -7.41
CA TYR A 1 27.40 -14.33 -6.85
C TYR A 1 27.54 -15.86 -6.73
N ALA A 2 26.61 -16.57 -6.08
CA ALA A 2 26.71 -18.02 -5.89
C ALA A 2 26.87 -18.87 -7.18
N LEU A 3 26.15 -18.55 -8.26
CA LEU A 3 26.19 -19.30 -9.53
C LEU A 3 27.42 -19.01 -10.42
N ASN A 4 28.06 -17.84 -10.27
CA ASN A 4 29.32 -17.55 -10.96
C ASN A 4 30.51 -18.22 -10.26
N ALA A 5 30.43 -18.43 -8.95
CA ALA A 5 31.45 -19.12 -8.17
C ALA A 5 31.53 -20.63 -8.46
N THR A 6 30.46 -21.23 -9.00
CA THR A 6 30.39 -22.66 -9.35
C THR A 6 30.72 -22.94 -10.83
N GLY A 7 31.19 -21.95 -11.60
CA GLY A 7 31.59 -22.11 -13.00
C GLY A 7 30.45 -22.18 -14.02
N MET A 8 29.18 -22.09 -13.59
CA MET A 8 27.99 -22.17 -14.44
C MET A 8 27.52 -20.79 -14.95
N THR A 9 28.40 -20.09 -15.67
CA THR A 9 28.17 -18.70 -16.12
C THR A 9 26.98 -18.55 -17.08
N SER A 10 26.68 -19.56 -17.90
CA SER A 10 25.54 -19.51 -18.83
C SER A 10 24.19 -19.53 -18.09
N ILE A 11 24.08 -20.38 -17.06
CA ILE A 11 22.87 -20.44 -16.21
C ILE A 11 22.74 -19.15 -15.38
N ALA A 12 23.85 -18.63 -14.86
CA ALA A 12 23.87 -17.37 -14.13
C ALA A 12 23.33 -16.19 -14.97
N LYS A 13 23.68 -16.11 -16.26
CA LYS A 13 23.18 -15.08 -17.19
C LYS A 13 21.66 -15.19 -17.41
N VAL A 14 21.14 -16.40 -17.61
CA VAL A 14 19.69 -16.63 -17.80
C VAL A 14 18.92 -16.25 -16.53
N VAL A 15 19.40 -16.66 -15.36
CA VAL A 15 18.77 -16.33 -14.07
C VAL A 15 18.84 -14.82 -13.80
N ALA A 16 19.97 -14.17 -14.07
CA ALA A 16 20.10 -12.72 -13.91
C ALA A 16 19.14 -11.95 -14.83
N LEU A 17 19.00 -12.37 -16.09
CA LEU A 17 18.04 -11.78 -17.03
C LEU A 17 16.61 -11.94 -16.51
N GLY A 18 16.24 -13.14 -16.05
CA GLY A 18 14.93 -13.39 -15.42
C GLY A 18 14.68 -12.51 -14.19
N ALA A 19 15.69 -12.33 -13.33
CA ALA A 19 15.59 -11.48 -12.14
C ALA A 19 15.34 -10.01 -12.51
N VAL A 20 15.99 -9.48 -13.55
CA VAL A 20 15.78 -8.10 -14.02
C VAL A 20 14.34 -7.90 -14.49
N PHE A 21 13.82 -8.80 -15.33
CA PHE A 21 12.43 -8.73 -15.79
C PHE A 21 11.42 -8.85 -14.64
N SER A 22 11.67 -9.75 -13.67
CA SER A 22 10.82 -9.91 -12.49
C SER A 22 10.81 -8.65 -11.62
N MET A 23 11.98 -8.08 -11.32
CA MET A 23 12.08 -6.85 -10.53
C MET A 23 11.39 -5.67 -11.22
N ALA A 24 11.58 -5.51 -12.54
CA ALA A 24 10.92 -4.46 -13.31
C ALA A 24 9.37 -4.58 -13.24
N ALA A 25 8.84 -5.79 -13.40
CA ALA A 25 7.40 -6.02 -13.29
C ALA A 25 6.85 -5.68 -11.90
N VAL A 26 7.55 -6.12 -10.84
CA VAL A 26 7.17 -5.84 -9.45
C VAL A 26 7.20 -4.33 -9.15
N LEU A 27 8.21 -3.61 -9.63
CA LEU A 27 8.30 -2.15 -9.47
C LEU A 27 7.12 -1.43 -10.12
N LEU A 28 6.72 -1.83 -11.34
CA LEU A 28 5.55 -1.26 -12.02
C LEU A 28 4.25 -1.48 -11.22
N VAL A 29 4.07 -2.67 -10.64
CA VAL A 29 2.91 -2.98 -9.78
C VAL A 29 2.88 -2.08 -8.55
N PHE A 30 4.02 -1.88 -7.87
CA PHE A 30 4.10 -1.01 -6.69
C PHE A 30 3.86 0.47 -7.04
N GLN A 31 4.46 0.97 -8.13
CA GLN A 31 4.29 2.35 -8.57
C GLN A 31 2.85 2.65 -9.01
N TYR A 32 2.11 1.64 -9.45
CA TYR A 32 0.69 1.77 -9.80
C TYR A 32 -0.25 1.62 -8.60
N GLY A 33 0.11 0.79 -7.63
CA GLY A 33 -0.67 0.57 -6.41
C GLY A 33 -0.72 1.81 -5.51
N GLN A 34 0.42 2.48 -5.30
CA GLN A 34 0.52 3.64 -4.39
C GLN A 34 -0.45 4.79 -4.76
N PRO A 35 -0.47 5.31 -6.01
CA PRO A 35 -1.36 6.40 -6.38
C PRO A 35 -2.85 6.05 -6.27
N ARG A 36 -3.22 4.77 -6.48
CA ARG A 36 -4.60 4.30 -6.34
C ARG A 36 -5.08 4.33 -4.90
N ILE A 37 -4.22 3.94 -3.96
CA ILE A 37 -4.55 4.02 -2.53
C ILE A 37 -4.66 5.49 -2.11
N PHE A 38 -3.73 6.36 -2.54
CA PHE A 38 -3.83 7.80 -2.29
C PHE A 38 -5.10 8.42 -2.86
N PHE A 39 -5.48 8.03 -4.08
CA PHE A 39 -6.71 8.48 -4.72
C PHE A 39 -7.96 8.04 -3.94
N ALA A 40 -8.02 6.77 -3.50
CA ALA A 40 -9.12 6.27 -2.68
C ALA A 40 -9.20 7.00 -1.32
N MET A 41 -8.07 7.22 -0.65
CA MET A 41 -8.01 7.98 0.60
C MET A 41 -8.42 9.44 0.42
N ALA A 42 -8.01 10.10 -0.66
CA ALA A 42 -8.40 11.47 -0.98
C ALA A 42 -9.89 11.59 -1.34
N ARG A 43 -10.45 10.59 -2.04
CA ARG A 43 -11.90 10.47 -2.30
C ARG A 43 -12.70 10.32 -1.00
N ASP A 44 -12.16 9.57 -0.04
CA ASP A 44 -12.78 9.36 1.26
C ASP A 44 -12.52 10.55 2.23
N GLY A 45 -11.90 11.64 1.74
CA GLY A 45 -11.71 12.91 2.47
C GLY A 45 -10.56 12.90 3.48
N LEU A 46 -9.80 11.81 3.58
CA LEU A 46 -8.69 11.60 4.52
C LEU A 46 -7.43 12.39 4.15
N LEU A 47 -7.29 12.78 2.89
CA LEU A 47 -6.17 13.55 2.35
C LEU A 47 -6.68 14.82 1.65
N PRO A 48 -5.85 15.87 1.56
CA PRO A 48 -6.22 17.13 0.93
C PRO A 48 -6.58 16.96 -0.56
N HIS A 49 -7.65 17.64 -1.00
CA HIS A 49 -8.29 17.45 -2.32
C HIS A 49 -7.38 17.68 -3.54
N TRP A 50 -6.21 18.30 -3.37
CA TRP A 50 -5.23 18.38 -4.45
C TRP A 50 -4.68 16.99 -4.84
N ALA A 51 -4.64 16.04 -3.91
CA ALA A 51 -4.26 14.65 -4.18
C ALA A 51 -5.33 13.86 -4.96
N SER A 52 -6.57 14.36 -5.05
CA SER A 52 -7.65 13.77 -5.86
C SER A 52 -7.78 14.39 -7.26
N LYS A 53 -6.95 15.38 -7.64
CA LYS A 53 -7.02 15.98 -8.98
C LYS A 53 -6.52 14.98 -10.03
N LEU A 54 -7.48 14.37 -10.73
CA LEU A 54 -7.25 13.46 -11.84
C LEU A 54 -6.97 14.26 -13.12
N HIS A 55 -6.11 13.73 -13.99
CA HIS A 55 -5.90 14.30 -15.31
C HIS A 55 -7.17 14.16 -16.17
N GLY A 56 -7.61 15.24 -16.82
CA GLY A 56 -8.91 15.32 -17.52
C GLY A 56 -9.12 14.29 -18.64
N LYS A 57 -8.05 13.87 -19.35
CA LYS A 57 -8.15 12.90 -20.47
C LYS A 57 -7.91 11.44 -20.06
N TYR A 58 -6.99 11.19 -19.13
CA TYR A 58 -6.55 9.83 -18.77
C TYR A 58 -7.13 9.32 -17.44
N ARG A 59 -7.80 10.19 -16.66
CA ARG A 59 -8.33 9.87 -15.33
C ARG A 59 -7.30 9.16 -14.44
N THR A 60 -6.03 9.51 -14.61
CA THR A 60 -4.92 9.03 -13.78
C THR A 60 -4.48 10.15 -12.84
N PRO A 61 -4.14 9.83 -11.58
CA PRO A 61 -3.66 10.81 -10.61
C PRO A 61 -2.17 11.10 -10.89
N TYR A 62 -1.91 11.86 -11.96
CA TYR A 62 -0.56 12.10 -12.47
C TYR A 62 0.35 12.83 -11.47
N MET A 63 -0.20 13.78 -10.70
CA MET A 63 0.57 14.54 -9.71
C MET A 63 1.05 13.65 -8.57
N THR A 64 0.21 12.75 -8.07
CA THR A 64 0.62 11.83 -6.99
C THR A 64 1.63 10.81 -7.49
N THR A 65 1.48 10.30 -8.72
CA THR A 65 2.41 9.32 -9.29
C THR A 65 3.80 9.93 -9.53
N LEU A 66 3.86 11.16 -10.04
CA LEU A 66 5.14 11.84 -10.25
C LEU A 66 5.79 12.20 -8.91
N LEU A 67 5.02 12.72 -7.96
CA LEU A 67 5.53 13.07 -6.63
C LEU A 67 6.10 11.85 -5.90
N THR A 68 5.34 10.75 -5.83
CA THR A 68 5.82 9.52 -5.17
C THR A 68 6.96 8.87 -5.94
N GLY A 69 6.94 8.91 -7.28
CA GLY A 69 8.02 8.40 -8.12
C GLY A 69 9.34 9.15 -7.91
N VAL A 70 9.30 10.49 -7.88
CA VAL A 70 10.48 11.32 -7.56
C VAL A 70 10.96 11.05 -6.14
N PHE A 71 10.05 10.96 -5.17
CA PHE A 71 10.41 10.63 -3.79
C PHE A 71 11.11 9.27 -3.67
N VAL A 72 10.56 8.23 -4.31
CA VAL A 72 11.17 6.89 -4.35
C VAL A 72 12.51 6.90 -5.07
N ALA A 73 12.64 7.64 -6.18
CA ALA A 73 13.90 7.76 -6.90
C ALA A 73 14.99 8.39 -6.03
N VAL A 74 14.69 9.51 -5.35
CA VAL A 74 15.62 10.16 -4.43
C VAL A 74 15.96 9.25 -3.25
N TRP A 75 14.95 8.62 -2.65
CA TRP A 75 15.17 7.72 -1.52
C TRP A 75 16.02 6.50 -1.91
N SER A 76 15.86 5.99 -3.14
CA SER A 76 16.66 4.87 -3.65
C SER A 76 18.15 5.19 -3.81
N LEU A 77 18.55 6.46 -3.87
CA LEU A 77 19.97 6.86 -3.92
C LEU A 77 20.62 6.91 -2.54
N ILE A 78 19.85 7.19 -1.49
CA ILE A 78 20.36 7.47 -0.13
C ILE A 78 19.99 6.40 0.90
N GLY A 79 18.96 5.61 0.63
CA GLY A 79 18.36 4.67 1.57
C GLY A 79 19.13 3.35 1.66
N ASP A 80 19.32 2.88 2.89
CA ASP A 80 19.86 1.54 3.13
C ASP A 80 18.82 0.46 2.80
N ALA A 81 19.26 -0.57 2.07
CA ALA A 81 18.37 -1.63 1.60
C ALA A 81 17.86 -2.52 2.75
N GLY A 82 18.69 -2.80 3.76
CA GLY A 82 18.31 -3.60 4.92
C GLY A 82 17.29 -2.86 5.78
N GLU A 83 17.54 -1.59 6.05
CA GLU A 83 16.59 -0.75 6.80
C GLU A 83 15.23 -0.61 6.09
N THR A 84 15.25 -0.43 4.77
CA THR A 84 14.03 -0.32 3.96
C THR A 84 13.27 -1.65 3.91
N TYR A 85 13.99 -2.77 3.89
CA TYR A 85 13.41 -4.11 3.96
C TYR A 85 12.69 -4.35 5.29
N ASP A 86 13.32 -4.02 6.41
CA ASP A 86 12.71 -4.17 7.73
C ASP A 86 11.47 -3.29 7.90
N LEU A 87 11.51 -2.04 7.41
CA LEU A 87 10.37 -1.12 7.40
C LEU A 87 9.21 -1.61 6.54
N THR A 88 9.51 -2.21 5.38
CA THR A 88 8.49 -2.75 4.49
C THR A 88 7.84 -4.00 5.10
N ASN A 89 8.65 -4.88 5.70
CA ASN A 89 8.16 -6.09 6.36
C ASN A 89 7.25 -5.76 7.55
N ILE A 90 7.66 -4.87 8.46
CA ILE A 90 6.81 -4.49 9.59
C ILE A 90 5.49 -3.87 9.11
N GLY A 91 5.53 -3.01 8.09
CA GLY A 91 4.34 -2.39 7.53
C GLY A 91 3.37 -3.38 6.88
N THR A 92 3.89 -4.31 6.07
CA THR A 92 3.07 -5.33 5.40
C THR A 92 2.49 -6.35 6.39
N LEU A 93 3.27 -6.80 7.37
CA LEU A 93 2.80 -7.67 8.45
C LEU A 93 1.72 -6.98 9.28
N PHE A 94 1.88 -5.68 9.59
CA PHE A 94 0.86 -4.92 10.30
C PHE A 94 -0.43 -4.80 9.49
N ALA A 95 -0.33 -4.49 8.20
CA ALA A 95 -1.49 -4.44 7.31
C ALA A 95 -2.20 -5.81 7.24
N PHE A 96 -1.46 -6.91 7.18
CA PHE A 96 -2.03 -8.26 7.21
C PHE A 96 -2.70 -8.58 8.54
N THR A 97 -2.12 -8.21 9.68
CA THR A 97 -2.78 -8.33 10.99
C THR A 97 -4.10 -7.56 10.99
N LEU A 98 -4.12 -6.31 10.52
CA LEU A 98 -5.36 -5.51 10.43
C LEU A 98 -6.40 -6.13 9.48
N VAL A 99 -5.99 -6.71 8.36
CA VAL A 99 -6.90 -7.40 7.43
C VAL A 99 -7.48 -8.66 8.07
N CYS A 100 -6.64 -9.49 8.71
CA CYS A 100 -7.08 -10.69 9.42
C CYS A 100 -8.10 -10.36 10.52
N THR A 101 -7.82 -9.35 11.34
CA THR A 101 -8.77 -8.87 12.36
C THR A 101 -10.01 -8.23 11.72
N GLY A 102 -9.84 -7.42 10.68
CA GLY A 102 -10.91 -6.73 9.97
C GLY A 102 -11.92 -7.68 9.33
N VAL A 103 -11.47 -8.82 8.80
CA VAL A 103 -12.36 -9.86 8.26
C VAL A 103 -13.23 -10.48 9.36
N ILE A 104 -12.68 -10.68 10.57
CA ILE A 104 -13.43 -11.17 11.74
C ILE A 104 -14.47 -10.13 12.17
N VAL A 105 -14.09 -8.85 12.26
CA VAL A 105 -14.97 -7.74 12.64
C VAL A 105 -16.10 -7.56 11.61
N LEU A 106 -15.78 -7.62 10.31
CA LEU A 106 -16.77 -7.50 9.23
C LEU A 106 -17.77 -8.66 9.23
N ARG A 107 -17.40 -9.83 9.76
CA ARG A 107 -18.32 -10.96 9.90
C ARG A 107 -19.35 -10.76 11.01
N HIS A 108 -19.01 -10.00 12.03
CA HIS A 108 -19.93 -9.63 13.11
C HIS A 108 -20.78 -8.41 12.73
N THR A 109 -20.16 -7.38 12.12
CA THR A 109 -20.82 -6.10 11.85
C THR A 109 -21.77 -6.18 10.65
N ASP A 110 -21.34 -6.79 9.53
CA ASP A 110 -22.12 -6.86 8.28
C ASP A 110 -22.37 -8.31 7.86
N ARG A 111 -23.22 -9.00 8.61
CA ARG A 111 -23.52 -10.42 8.40
C ARG A 111 -24.26 -10.69 7.09
N GLU A 112 -25.15 -9.78 6.65
CA GLU A 112 -26.02 -9.97 5.47
C GLU A 112 -25.38 -9.63 4.12
N ARG A 113 -24.16 -9.07 4.12
CA ARG A 113 -23.48 -8.68 2.88
C ARG A 113 -23.28 -9.90 1.96
N LYS A 114 -23.71 -9.81 0.68
CA LYS A 114 -23.43 -10.86 -0.33
C LYS A 114 -21.92 -10.99 -0.53
N ARG A 115 -21.38 -12.18 -0.26
CA ARG A 115 -19.94 -12.51 -0.36
C ARG A 115 -19.76 -13.61 -1.42
N PRO A 116 -19.22 -13.30 -2.62
CA PRO A 116 -18.99 -14.28 -3.69
C PRO A 116 -18.00 -15.38 -3.29
N PHE A 117 -17.02 -15.05 -2.43
CA PHE A 117 -16.10 -16.00 -1.83
C PHE A 117 -16.16 -15.90 -0.30
N ARG A 118 -16.12 -17.04 0.40
CA ARG A 118 -16.13 -17.12 1.87
C ARG A 118 -14.99 -18.01 2.33
N VAL A 119 -14.17 -17.48 3.24
CA VAL A 119 -13.06 -18.22 3.82
C VAL A 119 -13.62 -19.34 4.72
N PRO A 120 -13.23 -20.61 4.53
CA PRO A 120 -13.58 -21.68 5.47
C PRO A 120 -12.96 -21.36 6.83
N PHE A 121 -13.69 -21.58 7.93
CA PHE A 121 -13.22 -21.37 9.31
C PHE A 121 -12.54 -20.01 9.58
N VAL A 122 -13.15 -18.91 9.14
CA VAL A 122 -12.55 -17.56 9.23
C VAL A 122 -12.11 -17.09 10.62
N HIS A 123 -12.74 -17.57 11.71
CA HIS A 123 -12.28 -17.25 13.06
C HIS A 123 -10.92 -17.91 13.33
N PHE A 124 -10.77 -19.17 12.97
CA PHE A 124 -9.51 -19.90 13.09
C PHE A 124 -8.45 -19.30 12.16
N VAL A 125 -8.74 -19.18 10.86
CA VAL A 125 -7.78 -18.65 9.88
C VAL A 125 -7.39 -17.20 10.17
N GLY A 126 -8.36 -16.36 10.55
CA GLY A 126 -8.11 -14.96 10.89
C GLY A 126 -7.29 -14.81 12.18
N VAL A 127 -7.61 -15.55 13.24
CA VAL A 127 -6.87 -15.48 14.51
C VAL A 127 -5.46 -16.06 14.35
N VAL A 128 -5.33 -17.25 13.76
CA VAL A 128 -4.02 -17.87 13.51
C VAL A 128 -3.17 -16.99 12.60
N GLY A 129 -3.75 -16.45 11.52
CA GLY A 129 -3.06 -15.52 10.61
C GLY A 129 -2.57 -14.26 11.32
N ALA A 130 -3.40 -13.64 12.16
CA ALA A 130 -3.02 -12.48 12.94
C ALA A 130 -1.90 -12.82 13.95
N ILE A 131 -2.01 -13.95 14.67
CA ILE A 131 -1.00 -14.41 15.62
C ILE A 131 0.33 -14.68 14.92
N LEU A 132 0.32 -15.35 13.76
CA LEU A 132 1.53 -15.63 12.98
C LEU A 132 2.19 -14.34 12.49
N CYS A 133 1.41 -13.38 11.98
CA CYS A 133 1.94 -12.09 11.55
C CYS A 133 2.60 -11.34 12.72
N VAL A 134 1.96 -11.30 13.88
CA VAL A 134 2.51 -10.68 15.09
C VAL A 134 3.74 -11.42 15.61
N PHE A 135 3.75 -12.75 15.52
CA PHE A 135 4.89 -13.57 15.90
C PHE A 135 6.12 -13.24 15.03
N VAL A 136 5.97 -13.19 13.71
CA VAL A 136 7.05 -12.79 12.79
C VAL A 136 7.49 -11.36 13.06
N MET A 137 6.56 -10.45 13.37
CA MET A 137 6.86 -9.06 13.68
C MET A 137 7.79 -8.89 14.90
N ARG A 138 7.75 -9.81 15.88
CA ARG A 138 8.67 -9.80 17.02
C ARG A 138 10.11 -10.14 16.65
N GLY A 139 10.33 -10.81 15.52
CA GLY A 139 11.68 -11.13 15.02
C GLY A 139 12.40 -9.96 14.35
N LEU A 140 11.72 -8.84 14.13
CA LEU A 140 12.30 -7.66 13.48
C LEU A 140 13.10 -6.80 14.48
N PRO A 141 14.15 -6.09 14.02
CA PRO A 141 14.96 -5.26 14.89
C PRO A 141 14.13 -4.16 15.56
N HIS A 142 14.47 -3.82 16.80
CA HIS A 142 13.78 -2.80 17.58
C HIS A 142 13.72 -1.43 16.87
N LEU A 143 14.73 -1.13 16.05
CA LEU A 143 14.78 0.09 15.26
C LEU A 143 13.61 0.18 14.25
N ALA A 144 13.18 -0.94 13.66
CA ALA A 144 12.04 -0.99 12.75
C ALA A 144 10.73 -0.63 13.47
N TRP A 145 10.56 -1.11 14.70
CA TRP A 145 9.41 -0.78 15.55
C TRP A 145 9.33 0.70 15.89
N VAL A 146 10.46 1.31 16.27
CA VAL A 146 10.53 2.74 16.60
C VAL A 146 10.19 3.60 15.39
N ARG A 147 10.81 3.31 14.23
CA ARG A 147 10.57 4.06 12.99
C ARG A 147 9.12 3.90 12.49
N PHE A 148 8.59 2.69 12.56
CA PHE A 148 7.19 2.42 12.23
C PHE A 148 6.24 3.15 13.19
N GLY A 149 6.55 3.18 14.49
CA GLY A 149 5.80 3.94 15.49
C GLY A 149 5.78 5.44 15.18
N TRP A 150 6.94 6.04 14.88
CA TRP A 150 7.02 7.44 14.44
C TRP A 150 6.21 7.70 13.18
N TRP A 151 6.28 6.81 12.19
CA TRP A 151 5.50 6.93 10.97
C TRP A 151 3.99 6.89 11.23
N LEU A 152 3.52 5.97 12.08
CA LEU A 152 2.11 5.89 12.50
C LEU A 152 1.68 7.13 13.28
N LEU A 153 2.53 7.67 14.16
CA LEU A 153 2.25 8.89 14.89
C LEU A 153 2.09 10.08 13.96
N ILE A 154 2.99 10.24 12.99
CA ILE A 154 2.90 11.30 11.96
C ILE A 154 1.60 11.12 11.16
N GLY A 155 1.29 9.90 10.73
CA GLY A 155 0.05 9.60 10.01
C GLY A 155 -1.20 9.92 10.82
N LEU A 156 -1.22 9.56 12.11
CA LEU A 156 -2.31 9.85 13.02
C LEU A 156 -2.44 11.36 13.29
N PHE A 157 -1.33 12.06 13.44
CA PHE A 157 -1.32 13.51 13.63
C PHE A 157 -1.91 14.25 12.42
N LEU A 158 -1.49 13.88 11.20
CA LEU A 158 -2.08 14.39 9.96
C LEU A 158 -3.58 14.05 9.86
N TYR A 159 -3.97 12.84 10.27
CA TYR A 159 -5.38 12.44 10.33
C TYR A 159 -6.18 13.28 11.32
N VAL A 160 -5.69 13.55 12.53
CA VAL A 160 -6.44 14.34 13.53
C VAL A 160 -6.57 15.80 13.10
N ILE A 161 -5.53 16.38 12.51
CA ILE A 161 -5.55 17.78 12.06
C ILE A 161 -6.49 17.96 10.86
N TYR A 162 -6.38 17.09 9.85
CA TYR A 162 -7.08 17.25 8.57
C TYR A 162 -8.25 16.27 8.43
N GLY A 163 -7.98 14.97 8.58
CA GLY A 163 -8.94 13.89 8.38
C GLY A 163 -10.15 13.92 9.32
N TYR A 164 -9.97 14.29 10.60
CA TYR A 164 -11.06 14.36 11.58
C TYR A 164 -12.09 15.46 11.22
N ARG A 165 -11.64 16.57 10.64
CA ARG A 165 -12.50 17.70 10.26
C ARG A 165 -13.15 17.52 8.88
N ASN A 166 -12.54 16.75 7.98
CA ASN A 166 -12.94 16.66 6.56
C ASN A 166 -13.52 15.29 6.13
N SER A 167 -13.62 14.29 7.01
CA SER A 167 -14.12 12.96 6.67
C SER A 167 -15.58 12.99 6.16
N THR A 168 -15.77 12.58 4.90
CA THR A 168 -17.05 12.57 4.18
C THR A 168 -18.03 11.51 4.69
N LEU A 169 -17.53 10.47 5.38
CA LEU A 169 -18.36 9.42 6.03
C LEU A 169 -19.27 9.99 7.13
N ARG A 170 -18.88 11.09 7.79
CA ARG A 170 -19.72 11.80 8.77
C ARG A 170 -20.70 12.78 8.11
N ARG A 171 -20.39 13.27 6.91
CA ARG A 171 -21.15 14.35 6.26
C ARG A 171 -22.29 13.87 5.35
N ARG A 172 -22.38 12.57 5.01
CA ARG A 172 -23.38 12.03 4.04
C ARG A 172 -23.51 12.88 2.76
N THR A 173 -22.47 13.62 2.39
CA THR A 173 -22.49 14.41 1.15
C THR A 173 -22.18 13.45 0.02
N PRO A 174 -23.04 13.36 -1.02
CA PRO A 174 -22.75 12.53 -2.18
C PRO A 174 -21.36 12.91 -2.74
N PRO A 175 -20.58 11.92 -3.20
CA PRO A 175 -19.26 12.19 -3.76
C PRO A 175 -19.38 13.27 -4.83
N VAL A 176 -18.53 14.30 -4.74
CA VAL A 176 -18.53 15.45 -5.67
C VAL A 176 -18.60 14.91 -7.10
N PRO A 177 -19.66 15.26 -7.88
CA PRO A 177 -19.75 14.86 -9.26
C PRO A 177 -18.51 15.35 -10.00
N ILE A 178 -17.77 14.40 -10.56
CA ILE A 178 -16.61 14.70 -11.38
C ILE A 178 -17.16 15.42 -12.60
N GLU A 179 -16.80 16.69 -12.78
CA GLU A 179 -17.18 17.44 -13.97
C GLU A 179 -16.75 16.62 -15.19
N PRO A 180 -17.68 16.26 -16.09
CA PRO A 180 -17.35 15.44 -17.23
C PRO A 180 -16.27 16.16 -18.04
N PRO A 181 -15.25 15.44 -18.55
CA PRO A 181 -14.21 16.05 -19.35
C PRO A 181 -14.86 16.82 -20.52
N PRO A 182 -14.31 17.98 -20.90
CA PRO A 182 -14.82 18.72 -22.05
C PRO A 182 -14.88 17.76 -23.26
N PRO A 183 -15.96 17.83 -24.06
CA PRO A 183 -16.15 16.93 -25.19
C PRO A 183 -14.89 16.96 -26.06
N ILE A 184 -14.38 15.78 -26.39
CA ILE A 184 -13.26 15.65 -27.32
C ILE A 184 -13.77 16.14 -28.67
N VAL A 185 -13.47 17.39 -28.99
CA VAL A 185 -13.72 17.96 -30.32
C VAL A 185 -12.86 17.13 -31.27
N ARG A 186 -13.53 16.34 -32.12
CA ARG A 186 -12.91 15.54 -33.18
C ARG A 186 -12.37 16.46 -34.28
#